data_AF-A0A354F721-F1
#
_entry.id   AF-A0A354F721-F1
#
_cell.length_a   1.000
_cell.length_b   1.000
_cell.length_c   1.000
_cell.angle_alpha   90.00
_cell.angle_beta   90.00
_cell.angle_gamma   90.00
#
_symmetry.space_group_name_H-M   'P 1'
#
loop_
_entity.id
_entity.type
_entity.pdbx_description
1 polymer ?
#
loop_
_entity_poly.entity_id
_entity_poly.type
_entity_poly.pdbx_seq_one_letter_code
_entity_poly.pdbx_strand_id
1 'polypeptide(L)'
;MKGFKVVFLCVLILIVTPVLSYGELQLKSIMNDLNNRMKTIVDAINREDFKSIEENALIIADHERPPMEERVKILGFLKRDAPDFKSIDDSIHARAKDLAETAKKKDIEGVVANFGKVQKSCVSCHTRFKSRIVDEFYKTEIN
;
A
#
# COMPACT_ATOMS: atom_id res chain seq x y z
N MET A 1 9.70 22.92 -71.27
CA MET A 1 8.34 22.83 -70.69
C MET A 1 8.29 21.51 -69.91
N LYS A 2 8.46 21.54 -68.57
CA LYS A 2 7.42 21.35 -67.51
C LYS A 2 6.60 20.06 -67.71
N GLY A 3 6.41 19.15 -66.75
CA GLY A 3 6.62 19.14 -65.31
C GLY A 3 6.49 17.70 -64.77
N PHE A 4 7.13 17.41 -63.64
CA PHE A 4 6.53 17.22 -62.31
C PHE A 4 6.63 15.75 -61.87
N LYS A 5 7.83 15.37 -61.41
CA LYS A 5 8.02 14.14 -60.63
C LYS A 5 7.58 14.47 -59.19
N VAL A 6 6.44 13.92 -58.79
CA VAL A 6 5.97 13.97 -57.39
C VAL A 6 6.91 13.09 -56.57
N VAL A 7 7.85 13.73 -55.87
CA VAL A 7 8.65 13.06 -54.84
C VAL A 7 7.76 12.96 -53.60
N PHE A 8 7.26 11.77 -53.32
CA PHE A 8 6.55 11.47 -52.07
C PHE A 8 7.56 11.51 -50.92
N LEU A 9 7.69 12.67 -50.27
CA LEU A 9 8.43 12.81 -49.03
C LEU A 9 7.62 12.12 -47.93
N CYS A 10 7.93 10.86 -47.64
CA CYS A 10 7.47 10.17 -46.44
C CYS A 10 8.08 10.86 -45.22
N VAL A 11 7.38 11.86 -44.68
CA VAL A 11 7.67 12.41 -43.36
C VAL A 11 7.22 11.36 -42.34
N LEU A 12 8.16 10.53 -41.87
CA LEU A 12 7.97 9.76 -40.65
C LEU A 12 7.85 10.75 -39.49
N ILE A 13 6.61 11.11 -39.14
CA ILE A 13 6.33 11.78 -37.87
C ILE A 13 6.50 10.69 -36.80
N LEU A 14 7.68 10.66 -36.17
CA LEU A 14 7.88 9.97 -34.90
C LEU A 14 6.98 10.66 -33.88
N ILE A 15 5.77 10.13 -33.71
CA ILE A 15 4.91 10.46 -32.59
C ILE A 15 5.62 9.88 -31.36
N VAL A 16 6.55 10.62 -30.78
CA VAL A 16 7.03 10.35 -29.43
C VAL A 16 5.87 10.72 -28.52
N THR A 17 4.89 9.82 -28.39
CA THR A 17 3.96 9.91 -27.28
C THR A 17 4.80 9.81 -26.02
N PRO A 18 4.78 10.80 -25.12
CA PRO A 18 5.34 10.58 -23.80
C PRO A 18 4.49 9.46 -23.21
N VAL A 19 5.06 8.26 -23.16
CA VAL A 19 4.60 7.25 -22.21
C VAL A 19 4.87 7.90 -20.87
N LEU A 20 3.84 8.54 -20.30
CA LEU A 20 3.82 8.86 -18.89
C LEU A 20 3.84 7.50 -18.20
N SER A 21 5.05 6.97 -17.99
CA SER A 21 5.27 5.86 -17.11
C SER A 21 4.91 6.39 -15.72
N TYR A 22 3.66 6.17 -15.34
CA TYR A 22 3.24 6.26 -13.97
C TYR A 22 4.03 5.17 -13.24
N GLY A 23 5.19 5.54 -12.68
CA GLY A 23 5.96 4.65 -11.83
C GLY A 23 5.06 4.03 -10.77
N GLU A 24 5.38 2.81 -10.32
CA GLU A 24 4.56 2.10 -9.34
C GLU A 24 4.20 3.02 -8.16
N LEU A 25 2.91 3.08 -7.84
CA LEU A 25 2.40 3.85 -6.72
C LEU A 25 3.12 3.48 -5.42
N GLN A 26 3.50 4.47 -4.61
CA GLN A 26 4.32 4.29 -3.39
C GLN A 26 3.66 3.38 -2.36
N LEU A 27 2.33 3.29 -2.37
CA LEU A 27 1.55 2.40 -1.53
C LEU A 27 2.05 0.95 -1.57
N LYS A 28 2.55 0.43 -2.70
CA LYS A 28 3.06 -0.95 -2.78
C LYS A 28 4.29 -1.15 -1.93
N SER A 29 5.21 -0.17 -1.94
CA SER A 29 6.40 -0.20 -1.09
C SER A 29 6.01 -0.14 0.39
N ILE A 30 5.10 0.77 0.74
CA ILE A 30 4.57 0.92 2.11
C ILE A 30 3.92 -0.38 2.59
N MET A 31 3.07 -1.00 1.77
CA MET A 31 2.42 -2.28 2.12
C MET A 31 3.42 -3.42 2.28
N ASN A 32 4.54 -3.41 1.54
CA ASN A 32 5.62 -4.37 1.72
C ASN A 32 6.38 -4.15 3.04
N ASP A 33 6.69 -2.90 3.41
CA ASP A 33 7.30 -2.58 4.70
C ASP A 33 6.38 -3.02 5.85
N LEU A 34 5.09 -2.67 5.80
CA LEU A 34 4.10 -3.09 6.80
C LEU A 34 4.03 -4.62 6.95
N ASN A 35 4.08 -5.37 5.85
CA ASN A 35 4.14 -6.83 5.88
C ASN A 35 5.43 -7.34 6.54
N ASN A 36 6.57 -6.68 6.34
CA ASN A 36 7.81 -7.03 7.01
C ASN A 36 7.73 -6.76 8.52
N ARG A 37 7.14 -5.64 8.95
CA ARG A 37 6.87 -5.37 10.38
C ARG A 37 6.02 -6.46 11.01
N MET A 38 4.96 -6.90 10.33
CA MET A 38 4.11 -8.00 10.81
C MET A 38 4.90 -9.30 11.02
N LYS A 39 5.80 -9.66 10.09
CA LYS A 39 6.67 -10.83 10.24
C LYS A 39 7.63 -10.67 11.43
N THR A 40 8.23 -9.50 11.59
CA THR A 40 9.12 -9.21 12.73
C THR A 40 8.37 -9.29 14.05
N ILE A 41 7.12 -8.83 14.13
CA ILE A 41 6.31 -8.96 15.34
C ILE A 41 6.01 -10.43 15.65
N VAL A 42 5.65 -11.27 14.67
CA VAL A 42 5.44 -12.71 14.91
C VAL A 42 6.71 -13.36 15.48
N ASP A 43 7.84 -13.06 14.87
CA ASP A 43 9.15 -13.55 15.30
C ASP A 43 9.51 -13.07 16.72
N ALA A 44 9.20 -11.81 17.04
CA ALA A 44 9.41 -11.23 18.36
C ALA A 44 8.45 -11.80 19.42
N ILE A 45 7.18 -12.07 19.08
CA ILE A 45 6.21 -12.74 19.96
C ILE A 45 6.76 -14.09 20.41
N ASN A 46 7.30 -14.89 19.49
CA ASN A 46 7.84 -16.22 19.81
C ASN A 46 9.06 -16.19 20.75
N ARG A 47 9.76 -15.06 20.83
CA ARG A 47 10.91 -14.84 21.72
C ARG A 47 10.60 -13.99 22.94
N GLU A 48 9.36 -13.55 23.09
CA GLU A 48 8.95 -12.57 24.11
C GLU A 48 9.80 -11.27 24.06
N ASP A 49 10.23 -10.88 22.85
CA ASP A 49 10.98 -9.64 22.64
C ASP A 49 10.03 -8.44 22.60
N PHE A 50 9.56 -8.05 23.79
CA PHE A 50 8.58 -6.98 23.97
C PHE A 50 9.02 -5.64 23.35
N LYS A 51 10.33 -5.35 23.36
CA LYS A 51 10.86 -4.12 22.76
C LYS A 51 10.66 -4.14 21.24
N SER A 52 11.03 -5.25 20.58
CA SER A 52 10.81 -5.40 19.15
C SER A 52 9.33 -5.38 18.77
N ILE A 53 8.45 -5.95 19.60
CA ILE A 53 6.99 -5.89 19.38
C ILE A 53 6.50 -4.44 19.48
N GLU A 54 6.87 -3.70 20.53
CA GLU A 54 6.50 -2.30 20.72
C GLU A 54 6.97 -1.43 19.56
N GLU A 55 8.26 -1.49 19.21
CA GLU A 55 8.86 -0.66 18.15
C GLU A 55 8.19 -0.92 16.80
N ASN A 56 8.01 -2.19 16.40
CA ASN A 56 7.40 -2.50 15.12
C ASN A 56 5.89 -2.20 15.10
N ALA A 57 5.19 -2.34 16.24
CA ALA A 57 3.79 -1.95 16.34
C ALA A 57 3.61 -0.43 16.23
N LEU A 58 4.50 0.38 16.82
CA LEU A 58 4.50 1.83 16.64
C LEU A 58 4.78 2.24 15.19
N ILE A 59 5.71 1.56 14.51
CA ILE A 59 5.98 1.80 13.09
C ILE A 59 4.73 1.49 12.24
N ILE A 60 3.99 0.42 12.52
CA ILE A 60 2.71 0.14 11.83
C ILE A 60 1.67 1.23 12.16
N ALA A 61 1.64 1.72 13.40
CA ALA A 61 0.67 2.73 13.81
C ALA A 61 0.89 4.11 13.17
N ASP A 62 2.12 4.43 12.79
CA ASP A 62 2.51 5.73 12.23
C ASP A 62 3.51 5.55 11.08
N HIS A 63 3.12 4.75 10.09
CA HIS A 63 3.93 4.51 8.90
C HIS A 63 3.89 5.69 7.93
N GLU A 64 4.87 5.76 7.03
CA GLU A 64 4.88 6.73 5.95
C GLU A 64 3.59 6.61 5.10
N ARG A 65 2.97 7.75 4.80
CA ARG A 65 1.75 7.80 4.00
C ARG A 65 2.11 7.99 2.53
N PRO A 66 1.35 7.38 1.60
CA PRO A 66 1.52 7.71 0.20
C PRO A 66 1.32 9.22 -0.05
N PRO A 67 1.92 9.77 -1.12
CA PRO A 67 1.73 11.16 -1.51
C PRO A 67 0.25 11.54 -1.55
N MET A 68 -0.07 12.80 -1.23
CA MET A 68 -1.46 13.26 -1.19
C MET A 68 -2.20 12.99 -2.51
N GLU A 69 -1.54 13.21 -3.65
CA GLU A 69 -2.08 12.94 -4.98
C GLU A 69 -2.48 11.47 -5.15
N GLU A 70 -1.61 10.54 -4.72
CA GLU A 70 -1.87 9.10 -4.79
C GLU A 70 -3.07 8.71 -3.92
N ARG A 71 -3.15 9.24 -2.69
CA ARG A 71 -4.29 9.02 -1.80
C ARG A 71 -5.59 9.52 -2.42
N VAL A 72 -5.59 10.71 -3.04
CA VAL A 72 -6.76 11.25 -3.73
C VAL A 72 -7.18 10.35 -4.90
N LYS A 73 -6.25 9.84 -5.70
CA LYS A 73 -6.54 8.91 -6.81
C LYS A 73 -7.20 7.63 -6.32
N ILE A 74 -6.64 6.99 -5.29
CA ILE A 74 -7.18 5.75 -4.72
C ILE A 74 -8.58 5.97 -4.15
N LEU A 75 -8.77 7.02 -3.34
CA LEU A 75 -10.08 7.31 -2.75
C LEU A 75 -11.12 7.66 -3.82
N GLY A 76 -10.73 8.42 -4.85
CA GLY A 76 -11.57 8.72 -6.00
C GLY A 76 -12.00 7.47 -6.78
N PHE A 77 -11.10 6.51 -6.97
CA PHE A 77 -11.39 5.22 -7.59
C PHE A 77 -12.37 4.37 -6.76
N LEU A 78 -12.21 4.34 -5.43
CA LEU A 78 -13.06 3.56 -4.53
C LEU A 78 -14.48 4.13 -4.36
N LYS A 79 -14.68 5.42 -4.68
CA LYS A 79 -16.00 6.09 -4.68
C LYS A 79 -16.76 5.87 -3.37
N ARG A 80 -17.89 5.16 -3.41
CA ARG A 80 -18.79 4.94 -2.25
C ARG A 80 -18.13 4.11 -1.15
N ASP A 81 -17.08 3.35 -1.47
CA ASP A 81 -16.37 2.53 -0.49
C ASP A 81 -15.17 3.26 0.16
N ALA A 82 -14.87 4.49 -0.26
CA ALA A 82 -13.75 5.26 0.29
C ALA A 82 -13.85 5.50 1.82
N PRO A 83 -15.04 5.78 2.40
CA PRO A 83 -15.18 5.89 3.85
C PRO A 83 -14.83 4.60 4.59
N ASP A 84 -15.22 3.45 4.04
CA ASP A 84 -14.93 2.15 4.63
C ASP A 84 -13.45 1.78 4.54
N PHE A 85 -12.81 2.10 3.41
CA PHE A 85 -11.36 1.95 3.25
C PHE A 85 -10.61 2.74 4.33
N LYS A 86 -10.98 4.02 4.50
CA LYS A 86 -10.39 4.88 5.53
C LYS A 86 -10.67 4.38 6.94
N SER A 87 -11.89 3.95 7.22
CA SER A 87 -12.25 3.45 8.55
C SER A 87 -11.46 2.20 8.93
N ILE A 88 -11.22 1.29 7.98
CA ILE A 88 -10.38 0.12 8.22
C ILE A 88 -8.92 0.54 8.45
N ASP A 89 -8.38 1.44 7.64
CA ASP A 89 -7.02 2.00 7.81
C ASP A 89 -6.84 2.63 9.20
N ASP A 90 -7.75 3.52 9.59
CA ASP A 90 -7.76 4.18 10.91
C ASP A 90 -7.82 3.11 12.04
N SER A 91 -8.56 2.02 11.85
CA SER A 91 -8.64 0.93 12.83
C SER A 91 -7.34 0.12 12.94
N ILE A 92 -6.59 -0.02 11.85
CA ILE A 92 -5.26 -0.68 11.88
C ILE A 92 -4.31 0.16 12.72
N HIS A 93 -4.26 1.48 12.48
CA HIS A 93 -3.41 2.40 13.26
C HIS A 93 -3.74 2.36 14.75
N ALA A 94 -5.01 2.43 15.11
CA ALA A 94 -5.44 2.38 16.51
C ALA A 94 -5.05 1.04 17.18
N ARG A 95 -5.31 -0.09 16.51
CA ARG A 95 -4.98 -1.42 17.06
C ARG A 95 -3.48 -1.66 17.17
N ALA A 96 -2.68 -1.09 16.27
CA ALA A 96 -1.24 -1.15 16.35
C ALA A 96 -0.70 -0.37 17.57
N LYS A 97 -1.33 0.77 17.92
CA LYS A 97 -1.03 1.48 19.18
C LYS A 97 -1.40 0.64 20.40
N ASP A 98 -2.57 0.00 20.40
CA ASP A 98 -2.97 -0.90 21.49
C ASP A 98 -1.99 -2.07 21.67
N LEU A 99 -1.50 -2.64 20.56
CA LEU A 99 -0.47 -3.67 20.57
C LEU A 99 0.84 -3.16 21.20
N ALA A 100 1.30 -1.97 20.82
CA ALA A 100 2.51 -1.36 21.39
C ALA A 100 2.36 -1.13 22.91
N GLU A 101 1.24 -0.56 23.35
CA GLU A 101 0.98 -0.33 24.77
C GLU A 101 0.90 -1.64 25.58
N THR A 102 0.43 -2.71 24.96
CA THR A 102 0.38 -4.03 25.61
C THR A 102 1.76 -4.68 25.68
N ALA A 103 2.57 -4.55 24.64
CA ALA A 103 3.95 -5.00 24.63
C ALA A 103 4.79 -4.27 25.69
N LYS A 104 4.60 -2.95 25.84
CA LYS A 104 5.24 -2.14 26.88
C LYS A 104 4.93 -2.62 28.29
N LYS A 105 3.73 -3.16 28.51
CA LYS A 105 3.30 -3.77 29.79
C LYS A 105 3.82 -5.20 30.00
N LYS A 106 4.50 -5.78 29.01
CA LYS A 106 5.00 -7.16 28.99
C LYS A 106 3.90 -8.21 29.16
N ASP A 107 2.70 -7.91 28.66
CA ASP A 107 1.54 -8.80 28.69
C ASP A 107 1.52 -9.65 27.41
N ILE A 108 2.13 -10.83 27.43
CA ILE A 108 2.27 -11.67 26.23
C ILE A 108 0.92 -12.20 25.70
N GLU A 109 -0.02 -12.54 26.59
CA GLU A 109 -1.35 -12.99 26.18
C GLU A 109 -2.13 -11.84 25.51
N GLY A 110 -2.08 -10.65 26.12
CA GLY A 110 -2.64 -9.43 25.54
C GLY A 110 -1.98 -9.05 24.21
N VAL A 111 -0.67 -9.22 24.08
CA VAL A 111 0.07 -9.02 22.83
C VAL A 111 -0.45 -9.94 21.74
N VAL A 112 -0.59 -11.23 22.00
CA VAL A 112 -1.12 -12.20 21.01
C VAL A 112 -2.55 -11.81 20.62
N ALA A 113 -3.39 -11.45 21.59
CA ALA A 113 -4.76 -11.01 21.32
C ALA A 113 -4.82 -9.74 20.46
N ASN A 114 -4.02 -8.72 20.78
CA ASN A 114 -4.00 -7.45 20.05
C ASN A 114 -3.34 -7.59 18.67
N PHE A 115 -2.29 -8.40 18.53
CA PHE A 115 -1.71 -8.74 17.24
C PHE A 115 -2.75 -9.42 16.32
N GLY A 116 -3.55 -10.34 16.87
CA GLY A 116 -4.67 -10.94 16.15
C GLY A 116 -5.70 -9.92 15.66
N LYS A 117 -5.95 -8.83 16.40
CA LYS A 117 -6.83 -7.73 15.95
C LYS A 117 -6.22 -6.92 14.80
N VAL A 118 -4.91 -6.65 14.84
CA VAL A 118 -4.19 -5.99 13.75
C VAL A 118 -4.27 -6.86 12.49
N GLN A 119 -3.90 -8.15 12.59
CA GLN A 119 -3.95 -9.12 11.49
C GLN A 119 -5.35 -9.18 10.84
N LYS A 120 -6.41 -9.29 11.64
CA LYS A 120 -7.80 -9.31 11.15
C LYS A 120 -8.16 -8.04 10.37
N SER A 121 -7.67 -6.89 10.79
CA SER A 121 -7.96 -5.60 10.13
C SER A 121 -7.24 -5.50 8.78
N CYS A 122 -5.99 -5.97 8.70
CA CYS A 122 -5.26 -6.09 7.43
C CYS A 122 -6.00 -7.01 6.45
N VAL A 123 -6.47 -8.17 6.92
CA VAL A 123 -7.25 -9.11 6.10
C VAL A 123 -8.59 -8.50 5.65
N SER A 124 -9.28 -7.76 6.53
CA SER A 124 -10.52 -7.06 6.19
C SER A 124 -10.31 -6.04 5.06
N CYS A 125 -9.23 -5.26 5.11
CA CYS A 125 -8.88 -4.34 4.02
C CYS A 125 -8.57 -5.12 2.74
N HIS A 126 -7.72 -6.14 2.83
CA HIS A 126 -7.24 -6.87 1.66
C HIS A 126 -8.34 -7.62 0.91
N THR A 127 -9.23 -8.29 1.65
CA THR A 127 -10.36 -9.04 1.07
C THR A 127 -11.35 -8.14 0.33
N ARG A 128 -11.44 -6.86 0.73
CA ARG A 128 -12.38 -5.89 0.14
C ARG A 128 -11.76 -5.03 -0.97
N PHE A 129 -10.49 -4.68 -0.86
CA PHE A 129 -9.91 -3.58 -1.66
C PHE A 129 -8.63 -3.93 -2.41
N LYS A 130 -7.84 -4.91 -1.94
CA LYS A 130 -6.49 -5.16 -2.51
C LYS A 130 -6.54 -5.48 -4.00
N SER A 131 -7.38 -6.42 -4.43
CA SER A 131 -7.47 -6.81 -5.84
C SER A 131 -7.88 -5.63 -6.72
N ARG A 132 -8.88 -4.84 -6.29
CA ARG A 132 -9.36 -3.66 -7.01
C ARG A 132 -8.28 -2.61 -7.20
N ILE A 133 -7.50 -2.31 -6.15
CA ILE A 133 -6.41 -1.33 -6.20
C ILE A 133 -5.24 -1.86 -7.05
N VAL A 134 -4.87 -3.14 -6.89
CA VAL A 134 -3.83 -3.79 -7.69
C VAL A 134 -4.18 -3.77 -9.17
N ASP A 135 -5.41 -4.13 -9.49
CA ASP A 135 -5.89 -4.24 -10.87
C ASP A 135 -5.92 -2.90 -11.59
N GLU A 136 -6.29 -1.82 -10.89
CA GLU A 136 -6.35 -0.48 -11.45
C GLU A 136 -4.96 0.16 -11.58
N PHE A 137 -4.12 0.04 -10.54
CA PHE A 137 -2.94 0.89 -10.41
C PHE A 137 -1.60 0.18 -10.57
N TYR A 138 -1.57 -1.15 -10.62
CA TYR A 138 -0.33 -1.94 -10.65
C TYR A 138 -0.30 -3.00 -11.76
N LYS A 139 -1.30 -3.04 -12.63
CA LYS A 139 -1.26 -3.84 -13.85
C LYS A 139 -0.58 -3.05 -14.96
N THR A 140 0.74 -3.16 -15.05
CA THR A 140 1.47 -2.92 -16.29
C THR A 140 2.54 -4.01 -16.45
N GLU A 141 2.49 -4.68 -17.62
CA GLU A 141 3.35 -5.77 -18.13
C GLU A 141 2.92 -7.23 -17.85
N ILE A 142 1.83 -7.66 -18.51
CA ILE A 142 1.84 -8.95 -19.23
C ILE A 142 1.65 -8.62 -20.71
N ASN A 143 2.77 -8.59 -21.43
CA ASN A 143 2.94 -9.04 -22.82
C ASN A 143 4.43 -9.26 -23.06
#